data_AF-A0A8T4UWE3-F1
#
_entry.id   AF-A0A8T4UWE3-F1
#
_cell.length_a   1.000
_cell.length_b   1.000
_cell.length_c   1.000
_cell.angle_alpha   90.00
_cell.angle_beta   90.00
_cell.angle_gamma   90.00
#
_symmetry.space_group_name_H-M   'P 1'
#
loop_
_entity.id
_entity.type
_entity.pdbx_description
1 polymer ?
#
loop_
_entity_poly.entity_id
_entity_poly.type
_entity_poly.pdbx_seq_one_letter_code
_entity_poly.pdbx_strand_id
1 'polypeptide(L)'
;MKRNLYNLLLILVFLLVSSCSSVPPEKQCSVSADCVPDACCHAAGAVNAPFAPDCSDTLCTLECRPETLDCGFGKIQCVKNACVVILE
;
A
#
# COMPACT_ATOMS: atom_id res chain seq x y z
N MET A 1 -46.35 7.53 4.06
CA MET A 1 -45.33 7.59 2.97
C MET A 1 -44.07 8.36 3.38
N LYS A 2 -44.15 9.57 3.95
CA LYS A 2 -42.97 10.40 4.29
C LYS A 2 -42.02 9.81 5.35
N ARG A 3 -42.52 9.05 6.33
CA ARG A 3 -41.70 8.36 7.36
C ARG A 3 -40.79 7.29 6.76
N ASN A 4 -41.29 6.52 5.80
CA ASN A 4 -40.51 5.49 5.11
C ASN A 4 -39.48 6.12 4.16
N LEU A 5 -39.79 7.29 3.56
CA LEU A 5 -38.85 8.08 2.76
C LEU A 5 -37.69 8.63 3.61
N TYR A 6 -37.96 9.12 4.83
CA TYR A 6 -36.91 9.57 5.76
C TYR A 6 -35.99 8.43 6.20
N ASN A 7 -36.55 7.27 6.53
CA ASN A 7 -35.76 6.11 6.91
C ASN A 7 -34.90 5.61 5.75
N LEU A 8 -35.44 5.62 4.53
CA LEU A 8 -34.67 5.28 3.32
C LEU A 8 -33.53 6.27 3.09
N LEU A 9 -33.79 7.58 3.26
CA LEU A 9 -32.78 8.62 3.12
C LEU A 9 -31.64 8.47 4.15
N LEU A 10 -31.98 8.18 5.41
CA LEU A 10 -31.00 7.96 6.49
C LEU A 10 -30.12 6.73 6.21
N ILE A 11 -30.70 5.63 5.73
CA ILE A 11 -29.94 4.43 5.34
C ILE A 11 -29.00 4.74 4.17
N LEU A 12 -29.46 5.50 3.17
CA LEU A 12 -28.67 5.85 2.00
C LEU A 12 -27.47 6.75 2.37
N VAL A 13 -27.67 7.71 3.28
CA VAL A 13 -26.59 8.53 3.83
C VAL A 13 -25.59 7.66 4.59
N PHE A 14 -26.04 6.73 5.44
CA PHE A 14 -25.17 5.86 6.22
C PHE A 14 -24.29 4.95 5.33
N LEU A 15 -24.82 4.47 4.20
CA LEU A 15 -24.08 3.67 3.22
C LEU A 15 -22.98 4.49 2.52
N LEU A 16 -23.20 5.78 2.26
CA LEU A 16 -22.22 6.64 1.59
C LEU A 16 -21.00 6.94 2.48
N VAL A 17 -21.18 7.05 3.80
CA VAL A 17 -20.07 7.36 4.73
C VAL A 17 -19.13 6.18 4.98
N SER A 18 -19.60 4.96 4.74
CA SER A 18 -18.86 3.72 5.09
C SER A 18 -17.83 3.28 4.05
N SER A 19 -17.70 3.97 2.90
CA SER A 19 -16.85 3.55 1.77
C SER A 19 -15.45 4.17 1.76
N CYS A 20 -14.96 4.70 2.89
CA CYS A 20 -13.61 5.23 2.98
C CYS A 20 -12.61 4.11 3.31
N SER A 21 -12.13 3.38 2.29
CA SER A 21 -10.91 2.56 2.44
C SER A 21 -9.71 3.51 2.49
N SER A 22 -9.25 3.89 3.68
CA SER A 22 -8.04 4.69 3.82
C SER A 22 -6.81 3.80 3.67
N VAL A 23 -6.00 4.07 2.66
CA VAL A 23 -4.65 3.49 2.56
C VAL A 23 -3.84 3.92 3.79
N PRO A 24 -3.14 2.99 4.48
CA PRO A 24 -2.27 3.33 5.61
C PRO A 24 -1.23 4.40 5.23
N PRO A 25 -0.91 5.37 6.11
CA PRO A 25 -0.01 6.48 5.79
C PRO A 25 1.32 6.04 5.16
N GLU A 26 1.91 4.95 5.62
CA GLU A 26 3.18 4.38 5.15
C GLU A 26 3.09 3.71 3.77
N LYS A 27 1.87 3.42 3.29
CA LYS A 27 1.62 2.86 1.96
C LYS A 27 1.12 3.92 0.97
N GLN A 28 0.80 5.14 1.40
CA GLN A 28 0.20 6.14 0.52
C GLN A 28 1.16 6.59 -0.60
N CYS A 29 0.66 6.67 -1.82
CA CYS A 29 1.41 7.15 -2.98
C CYS A 29 0.52 7.83 -4.01
N SER A 30 1.14 8.65 -4.87
CA SER A 30 0.53 9.23 -6.07
C SER A 30 1.07 8.59 -7.35
N VAL A 31 2.36 8.24 -7.37
CA VAL A 31 3.04 7.57 -8.49
C VAL A 31 3.98 6.48 -7.98
N SER A 32 4.34 5.52 -8.84
CA SER A 32 5.23 4.41 -8.45
C SER A 32 6.60 4.86 -7.95
N ALA A 33 7.08 6.04 -8.38
CA ALA A 33 8.34 6.62 -7.91
C ALA A 33 8.30 7.08 -6.44
N ASP A 34 7.11 7.19 -5.84
CA ASP A 34 6.96 7.52 -4.41
C ASP A 34 7.25 6.32 -3.51
N CYS A 35 7.29 5.11 -4.09
CA CYS A 35 7.36 3.85 -3.37
C CYS A 35 8.78 3.26 -3.40
N VAL A 36 9.17 2.67 -2.28
CA VAL A 36 10.48 2.06 -2.04
C VAL A 36 10.30 0.72 -1.29
N PRO A 37 11.32 -0.17 -1.28
CA PRO A 37 11.26 -1.40 -0.50
C PRO A 37 11.02 -1.15 1.00
N ASP A 38 10.27 -2.02 1.66
CA ASP A 38 9.94 -1.90 3.09
C ASP A 38 10.98 -2.49 4.05
N ALA A 39 12.03 -3.09 3.50
CA ALA A 39 13.17 -3.60 4.24
C ALA A 39 14.46 -3.31 3.46
N CYS A 40 15.59 -3.27 4.17
CA CYS A 40 16.90 -3.02 3.55
C CYS A 40 17.38 -4.17 2.67
N CYS A 41 17.12 -5.42 3.09
CA CYS A 41 17.54 -6.62 2.38
C CYS A 41 16.33 -7.52 2.21
N HIS A 42 16.21 -8.18 1.06
CA HIS A 42 15.19 -9.21 0.84
C HIS A 42 13.76 -8.70 1.12
N ALA A 43 13.47 -7.46 0.72
CA ALA A 43 12.15 -6.87 0.92
C ALA A 43 11.09 -7.65 0.13
N ALA A 44 10.02 -8.04 0.82
CA ALA A 44 8.84 -8.65 0.21
C ALA A 44 7.70 -7.63 0.01
N GLY A 45 7.86 -6.41 0.54
CA GLY A 45 6.86 -5.36 0.46
C GLY A 45 7.42 -4.00 0.03
N ALA A 46 6.53 -3.02 0.05
CA ALA A 46 6.81 -1.65 -0.38
C ALA A 46 6.15 -0.63 0.55
N VAL A 47 6.85 0.44 0.88
CA VAL A 47 6.34 1.62 1.61
C VAL A 47 6.61 2.86 0.79
N ASN A 48 6.08 4.01 1.19
CA ASN A 48 6.48 5.27 0.58
C ASN A 48 7.84 5.77 1.12
N ALA A 49 8.49 6.63 0.33
CA ALA A 49 9.83 7.12 0.63
C ALA A 49 10.00 7.76 2.03
N PRO A 50 9.03 8.52 2.58
CA PRO A 50 9.13 9.05 3.94
C PRO A 50 9.19 7.98 5.05
N PHE A 51 8.71 6.77 4.77
CA PHE A 51 8.71 5.63 5.71
C PHE A 51 9.75 4.57 5.34
N ALA A 52 10.70 4.91 4.44
CA ALA A 52 11.79 4.03 4.07
C ALA A 52 12.62 3.60 5.30
N PRO A 53 13.06 2.33 5.38
CA PRO A 53 14.00 1.92 6.41
C PRO A 53 15.35 2.63 6.23
N ASP A 54 16.04 2.95 7.33
CA ASP A 54 17.42 3.41 7.28
C ASP A 54 18.36 2.21 7.08
N CYS A 55 19.06 2.19 5.95
CA CYS A 55 19.94 1.11 5.54
C CYS A 55 21.43 1.49 5.58
N SER A 56 21.77 2.66 6.16
CA SER A 56 23.15 3.20 6.16
C SER A 56 24.19 2.25 6.79
N ASP A 57 23.81 1.53 7.84
CA ASP A 57 24.67 0.58 8.56
C ASP A 57 24.35 -0.89 8.25
N THR A 58 23.55 -1.16 7.21
CA THR A 58 23.12 -2.53 6.87
C THR A 58 23.92 -3.08 5.69
N LEU A 59 24.55 -4.25 5.89
CA LEU A 59 25.17 -5.02 4.83
C LEU A 59 24.26 -6.19 4.44
N CYS A 60 23.74 -6.15 3.21
CA CYS A 60 22.94 -7.24 2.66
C CYS A 60 23.82 -8.35 2.12
N THR A 61 23.34 -9.60 2.24
CA THR A 61 23.96 -10.73 1.56
C THR A 61 23.59 -10.73 0.08
N LEU A 62 24.37 -11.41 -0.76
CA LEU A 62 24.02 -11.67 -2.17
C LEU A 62 23.09 -12.89 -2.33
N GLU A 63 22.51 -13.37 -1.23
CA GLU A 63 21.54 -14.46 -1.27
C GLU A 63 20.30 -14.01 -2.05
N CYS A 64 19.87 -14.85 -3.00
CA CYS A 64 18.55 -14.68 -3.59
C CYS A 64 17.52 -15.43 -2.76
N ARG A 65 16.68 -14.69 -2.01
CA ARG A 65 15.59 -15.27 -1.25
C ARG A 65 14.32 -15.40 -2.11
N PRO A 66 13.64 -16.55 -2.07
CA PRO A 66 12.34 -16.67 -2.71
C PRO A 66 11.36 -15.60 -2.20
N GLU A 67 10.48 -15.13 -3.08
CA GLU A 67 9.40 -14.18 -2.75
C GLU A 67 9.84 -12.75 -2.38
N THR A 68 11.07 -12.36 -2.76
CA THR A 68 11.62 -11.03 -2.48
C THR A 68 11.98 -10.23 -3.74
N LEU A 69 11.93 -8.90 -3.62
CA LEU A 69 12.07 -7.95 -4.73
C LEU A 69 13.47 -7.96 -5.36
N ASP A 70 14.51 -8.24 -4.58
CA ASP A 70 15.90 -8.33 -5.03
C ASP A 70 16.19 -9.57 -5.90
N CYS A 71 15.23 -10.49 -6.01
CA CYS A 71 15.27 -11.67 -6.88
C CYS A 71 14.39 -11.58 -8.11
N GLY A 72 13.79 -10.41 -8.38
CA GLY A 72 12.86 -10.25 -9.49
C GLY A 72 11.51 -10.94 -9.28
N PHE A 73 11.13 -11.24 -8.02
CA PHE A 73 9.80 -11.79 -7.71
C PHE A 73 8.66 -10.85 -8.16
N GLY A 74 8.93 -9.55 -8.19
CA GLY A 74 7.96 -8.56 -8.60
C GLY A 74 8.58 -7.18 -8.72
N LYS A 75 7.70 -6.21 -8.97
CA LYS A 75 8.03 -4.78 -9.02
C LYS A 75 7.14 -3.99 -8.08
N ILE A 76 7.69 -2.92 -7.52
CA ILE A 76 6.93 -1.97 -6.73
C ILE A 76 6.12 -1.07 -7.67
N GLN A 77 4.83 -0.92 -7.38
CA GLN A 77 3.94 0.01 -8.08
C GLN A 77 3.02 0.75 -7.12
N CYS A 78 2.62 1.95 -7.52
CA CYS A 78 1.53 2.66 -6.88
C CYS A 78 0.19 2.25 -7.51
N VAL A 79 -0.63 1.51 -6.79
CA VAL A 79 -1.92 1.00 -7.27
C VAL A 79 -3.01 1.41 -6.29
N LYS A 80 -4.05 2.09 -6.78
CA LYS A 80 -5.15 2.61 -5.95
C LYS A 80 -4.63 3.41 -4.73
N ASN A 81 -3.66 4.28 -4.98
CA ASN A 81 -2.99 5.12 -3.98
C ASN A 81 -2.21 4.34 -2.90
N ALA A 82 -1.92 3.06 -3.12
CA ALA A 82 -1.13 2.22 -2.22
C ALA A 82 0.13 1.68 -2.91
N CYS A 83 1.27 1.77 -2.22
CA CYS A 83 2.50 1.09 -2.57
C CYS A 83 2.33 -0.41 -2.38
N VAL A 84 2.43 -1.16 -3.46
CA VAL A 84 2.26 -2.62 -3.48
C VAL A 84 3.34 -3.28 -4.33
N VAL A 85 3.62 -4.55 -4.04
CA VAL A 85 4.43 -5.41 -4.90
C VAL A 85 3.48 -6.11 -5.87
N ILE A 86 3.77 -6.01 -7.15
CA ILE A 86 3.07 -6.71 -8.23
C ILE A 86 4.01 -7.76 -8.80
N LEU A 87 3.55 -9.01 -8.85
CA LEU A 87 4.30 -10.13 -9.42
C LEU A 87 4.56 -9.90 -10.92
N GLU A 88 5.74 -10.32 -11.39
CA GLU A 88 6.08 -10.33 -12.82
C GLU A 88 5.77 -11.68 -13.49
#